data_AF-A0A377XIB2-F1
#
_entry.id   AF-A0A377XIB2-F1
#
_cell.length_a   1.000
_cell.length_b   1.000
_cell.length_c   1.000
_cell.angle_alpha   90.00
_cell.angle_beta   90.00
_cell.angle_gamma   90.00
#
_symmetry.space_group_name_H-M   'P 1'
#
loop_
_entity.id
_entity.type
_entity.pdbx_description
1 polymer ?
#
loop_
_entity_poly.entity_id
_entity_poly.type
_entity_poly.pdbx_seq_one_letter_code
_entity_poly.pdbx_strand_id
1 'polypeptide(L)'
;MSLNTLRAAGFDAVIDFDDVTSYERFKLLADLRATSVIGFNKEPYKLYDHSIAFFDGNSHISLRYKQVVKLFGIVDDRSYHYHLPGCRHEREKVARLLSQAGEVELRIAINPFTASEDKDFCRHQVATLVERLHALPYRVCIVMVGRSEKIRQLGLDMALYIADSTIKLRRRSDPQL
;
A
#
# COMPACT_ATOMS: atom_id res chain seq x y z
N MET A 1 -6.54 -9.07 -16.85
CA MET A 1 -7.86 -9.75 -16.85
C MET A 1 -8.75 -8.95 -17.76
N SER A 2 -9.44 -9.59 -18.71
CA SER A 2 -10.29 -8.86 -19.66
C SER A 2 -11.62 -8.46 -19.02
N LEU A 3 -12.31 -7.47 -19.59
CA LEU A 3 -13.63 -7.05 -19.14
C LEU A 3 -14.65 -8.21 -19.21
N ASN A 4 -14.56 -9.07 -20.23
CA ASN A 4 -15.44 -10.24 -20.35
C ASN A 4 -15.25 -11.21 -19.19
N THR A 5 -14.01 -11.45 -18.74
CA THR A 5 -13.76 -12.29 -17.56
C THR A 5 -14.36 -11.68 -16.29
N LEU A 6 -14.26 -10.36 -16.10
CA LEU A 6 -14.84 -9.68 -14.94
C LEU A 6 -16.36 -9.73 -14.94
N ARG A 7 -17.01 -9.57 -16.11
CA ARG A 7 -18.46 -9.68 -16.24
C ARG A 7 -18.95 -11.10 -15.97
N ALA A 8 -18.25 -12.09 -16.51
CA ALA A 8 -18.57 -13.50 -16.31
C ALA A 8 -18.45 -13.95 -14.84
N ALA A 9 -17.69 -13.23 -14.02
CA ALA A 9 -17.60 -13.51 -12.58
C ALA A 9 -18.92 -13.22 -11.83
N GLY A 10 -19.83 -12.41 -12.41
CA GLY A 10 -21.19 -12.26 -11.90
C GLY A 10 -21.29 -11.65 -10.49
N PHE A 11 -20.58 -10.54 -10.24
CA PHE A 11 -20.60 -9.87 -8.93
C PHE A 11 -21.99 -9.33 -8.57
N ASP A 12 -22.53 -9.74 -7.42
CA ASP A 12 -23.78 -9.18 -6.86
C ASP A 12 -23.60 -7.72 -6.42
N ALA A 13 -22.41 -7.38 -5.92
CA ALA A 13 -22.06 -6.03 -5.52
C ALA A 13 -20.65 -5.63 -5.96
N VAL A 14 -20.49 -4.38 -6.37
CA VAL A 14 -19.19 -3.75 -6.62
C VAL A 14 -19.05 -2.54 -5.70
N ILE A 15 -17.94 -2.49 -4.95
CA ILE A 15 -17.66 -1.41 -4.00
C ILE A 15 -16.54 -0.54 -4.55
N ASP A 16 -16.86 0.72 -4.84
CA ASP A 16 -15.89 1.75 -5.22
C ASP A 16 -15.44 2.54 -3.98
N PHE A 17 -14.22 2.24 -3.51
CA PHE A 17 -13.59 2.98 -2.41
C PHE A 17 -12.92 4.30 -2.83
N ASP A 18 -12.84 4.61 -4.12
CA ASP A 18 -12.13 5.79 -4.61
C ASP A 18 -13.04 7.02 -4.62
N ASP A 19 -12.50 8.11 -4.09
CA ASP A 19 -13.19 9.39 -4.08
C ASP A 19 -13.13 10.05 -5.47
N VAL A 20 -12.14 9.69 -6.30
CA VAL A 20 -11.97 10.23 -7.65
C VAL A 20 -13.02 9.70 -8.61
N THR A 21 -13.74 10.61 -9.25
CA THR A 21 -14.64 10.33 -10.36
C THR A 21 -13.90 10.53 -11.68
N SER A 22 -13.86 9.50 -12.53
CA SER A 22 -13.31 9.58 -13.89
C SER A 22 -14.18 8.79 -14.87
N TYR A 23 -14.10 9.17 -16.15
CA TYR A 23 -14.85 8.50 -17.22
C TYR A 23 -14.53 7.01 -17.28
N GLU A 24 -13.25 6.62 -17.18
CA GLU A 24 -12.84 5.22 -17.29
C GLU A 24 -13.41 4.37 -16.15
N ARG A 25 -13.50 4.93 -14.94
CA ARG A 25 -14.13 4.24 -13.79
C ARG A 25 -15.62 4.05 -14.00
N PHE A 26 -16.32 5.11 -14.42
CA PHE A 26 -17.75 5.03 -14.68
C PHE A 26 -18.07 4.07 -15.83
N LYS A 27 -17.27 4.12 -16.90
CA LYS A 27 -17.37 3.18 -18.00
C LYS A 27 -17.16 1.74 -17.52
N LEU A 28 -16.14 1.47 -16.71
CA LEU A 28 -15.90 0.15 -16.14
C LEU A 28 -17.09 -0.33 -15.32
N LEU A 29 -17.60 0.48 -14.39
CA LEU A 29 -18.74 0.13 -13.54
C LEU A 29 -20.01 -0.14 -14.37
N ALA A 30 -20.30 0.71 -15.36
CA ALA A 30 -21.42 0.51 -16.28
C ALA A 30 -21.28 -0.76 -17.13
N ASP A 31 -20.07 -1.05 -17.59
CA ASP A 31 -19.78 -2.24 -18.40
C ASP A 31 -19.82 -3.52 -17.57
N LEU A 32 -19.43 -3.48 -16.29
CA LEU A 32 -19.50 -4.63 -15.37
C LEU A 32 -20.94 -5.11 -15.18
N ARG A 33 -21.93 -4.20 -15.19
CA ARG A 33 -23.35 -4.50 -14.95
C ARG A 33 -23.60 -5.27 -13.65
N ALA A 34 -22.91 -4.87 -12.59
CA ALA A 34 -23.16 -5.42 -11.26
C ALA A 34 -24.59 -5.10 -10.80
N THR A 35 -25.18 -5.97 -9.98
CA THR A 35 -26.54 -5.78 -9.47
C THR A 35 -26.64 -4.60 -8.51
N SER A 36 -25.60 -4.34 -7.73
CA SER A 36 -25.51 -3.22 -6.81
C SER A 36 -24.14 -2.55 -6.89
N VAL A 37 -24.10 -1.25 -7.11
CA VAL A 37 -22.87 -0.43 -7.08
C VAL A 37 -22.89 0.46 -5.85
N ILE A 38 -21.86 0.31 -5.01
CA ILE A 38 -21.71 1.02 -3.73
C ILE A 38 -20.52 1.96 -3.86
N GLY A 39 -20.68 3.22 -3.48
CA GLY A 39 -19.60 4.21 -3.47
C GLY A 39 -19.66 5.12 -2.25
N PHE A 40 -18.69 6.00 -2.12
CA PHE A 40 -18.68 7.06 -1.10
C PHE A 40 -18.83 8.43 -1.74
N ASN A 41 -19.73 9.24 -1.18
CA ASN A 41 -19.99 10.62 -1.62
C ASN A 41 -20.31 10.70 -3.14
N LYS A 42 -21.08 9.74 -3.64
CA LYS A 42 -21.46 9.59 -5.06
C LYS A 42 -22.95 9.84 -5.32
N GLU A 43 -23.68 10.44 -4.38
CA GLU A 43 -25.11 10.75 -4.49
C GLU A 43 -25.51 11.44 -5.82
N PRO A 44 -24.70 12.34 -6.42
CA PRO A 44 -25.06 12.97 -7.69
C PRO A 44 -25.06 12.02 -8.90
N TYR A 45 -24.48 10.82 -8.78
CA TYR A 45 -24.25 9.90 -9.89
C TYR A 45 -25.21 8.71 -9.83
N LYS A 46 -26.12 8.63 -10.80
CA LYS A 46 -27.12 7.54 -10.93
C LYS A 46 -26.54 6.14 -11.14
N LEU A 47 -25.23 6.04 -11.36
CA LEU A 47 -24.52 4.76 -11.51
C LEU A 47 -24.36 4.01 -10.19
N TYR A 48 -24.53 4.70 -9.05
CA TYR A 48 -24.40 4.14 -7.72
C TYR A 48 -25.78 3.91 -7.11
N ASP A 49 -26.08 2.66 -6.78
CA ASP A 49 -27.30 2.28 -6.06
C ASP A 49 -27.22 2.70 -4.59
N HIS A 50 -26.02 2.67 -4.03
CA HIS A 50 -25.75 3.13 -2.66
C HIS A 50 -24.59 4.11 -2.64
N SER A 51 -24.81 5.25 -2.00
CA SER A 51 -23.76 6.20 -1.66
C SER A 51 -23.66 6.35 -0.15
N ILE A 52 -22.49 6.06 0.39
CA ILE A 52 -22.19 6.21 1.81
C ILE A 52 -21.56 7.59 2.01
N ALA A 53 -22.21 8.44 2.80
CA ALA A 53 -21.65 9.70 3.22
C ALA A 53 -20.42 9.48 4.12
N PHE A 54 -19.27 10.02 3.70
CA PHE A 54 -18.02 10.01 4.44
C PHE A 54 -17.21 11.26 4.12
N PHE A 55 -17.45 12.33 4.88
CA PHE A 55 -16.84 13.65 4.68
C PHE A 55 -15.80 14.02 5.74
N ASP A 56 -15.62 13.18 6.76
CA ASP A 56 -14.71 13.47 7.86
C ASP A 56 -13.26 13.15 7.47
N GLY A 57 -12.51 14.19 7.10
CA GLY A 57 -11.09 14.09 6.78
C GLY A 57 -10.20 13.73 7.98
N ASN A 58 -10.70 13.81 9.21
CA ASN A 58 -9.96 13.42 10.42
C ASN A 58 -10.19 11.95 10.80
N SER A 59 -11.17 11.30 10.18
CA SER A 59 -11.47 9.90 10.43
C SER A 59 -10.44 8.98 9.78
N HIS A 60 -10.04 7.93 10.50
CA HIS A 60 -9.13 6.93 9.95
C HIS A 60 -9.81 6.15 8.80
N ILE A 61 -9.08 5.88 7.71
CA ILE A 61 -9.62 5.24 6.50
C ILE A 61 -10.30 3.88 6.76
N SER A 62 -9.89 3.15 7.80
CA SER A 62 -10.53 1.89 8.21
C SER A 62 -12.04 2.04 8.52
N LEU A 63 -12.49 3.24 8.89
CA LEU A 63 -13.92 3.51 9.13
C LEU A 63 -14.76 3.38 7.86
N ARG A 64 -14.21 3.71 6.67
CA ARG A 64 -14.88 3.46 5.39
C ARG A 64 -15.15 1.97 5.19
N TYR A 65 -14.14 1.13 5.44
CA TYR A 65 -14.29 -0.33 5.35
C TYR A 65 -15.36 -0.84 6.33
N LYS A 66 -15.40 -0.30 7.56
CA LYS A 66 -16.43 -0.65 8.55
C LYS A 66 -17.86 -0.28 8.09
N GLN A 67 -18.04 0.85 7.41
CA GLN A 67 -19.36 1.22 6.89
C GLN A 67 -19.82 0.27 5.78
N VAL A 68 -18.92 -0.16 4.90
CA VAL A 68 -19.25 -1.11 3.83
C VAL A 68 -19.67 -2.45 4.41
N VAL A 69 -18.89 -3.04 5.33
CA VAL A 69 -19.24 -4.37 5.88
C VAL A 69 -20.54 -4.35 6.69
N LYS A 70 -20.90 -3.21 7.31
CA LYS A 70 -22.19 -3.01 7.97
C LYS A 70 -23.38 -3.12 7.01
N LEU A 71 -23.23 -2.71 5.74
CA LEU A 71 -24.29 -2.90 4.72
C LEU A 71 -24.59 -4.38 4.49
N PHE A 72 -23.62 -5.27 4.74
CA PHE A 72 -23.77 -6.72 4.63
C PHE A 72 -24.13 -7.38 5.97
N GLY A 73 -24.57 -6.60 6.97
CA GLY A 73 -24.98 -7.11 8.29
C GLY A 73 -23.82 -7.54 9.19
N ILE A 74 -22.58 -7.23 8.83
CA ILE A 74 -21.41 -7.55 9.65
C ILE A 74 -21.19 -6.42 10.66
N VAL A 75 -21.36 -6.76 11.94
CA VAL A 75 -21.03 -5.86 13.06
C VAL A 75 -19.59 -6.13 13.48
N ASP A 76 -18.69 -5.20 13.16
CA ASP A 76 -17.28 -5.27 13.57
C ASP A 76 -16.97 -4.22 14.66
N ASP A 77 -17.07 -4.67 15.91
CA ASP A 77 -16.72 -3.93 17.11
C ASP A 77 -15.22 -4.03 17.48
N ARG A 78 -14.44 -4.83 16.74
CA ARG A 78 -13.03 -5.07 17.06
C ARG A 78 -12.13 -3.94 16.55
N SER A 79 -10.95 -3.87 17.15
CA SER A 79 -9.87 -3.04 16.63
C SER A 79 -9.43 -3.55 15.26
N TYR A 80 -9.24 -2.63 14.31
CA TYR A 80 -8.80 -2.98 12.96
C TYR A 80 -7.35 -3.49 13.00
N HIS A 81 -7.12 -4.70 12.50
CA HIS A 81 -5.79 -5.31 12.40
C HIS A 81 -5.43 -5.54 10.94
N TYR A 82 -4.25 -5.05 10.53
CA TYR A 82 -3.71 -5.34 9.21
C TYR A 82 -3.27 -6.81 9.14
N HIS A 83 -3.88 -7.58 8.24
CA HIS A 83 -3.40 -8.91 7.91
C HIS A 83 -2.57 -8.84 6.63
N LEU A 84 -1.26 -9.12 6.76
CA LEU A 84 -0.34 -9.20 5.64
C LEU A 84 0.10 -10.66 5.46
N PRO A 85 -0.45 -11.40 4.47
CA PRO A 85 -0.04 -12.77 4.24
C PRO A 85 1.44 -12.80 3.84
N GLY A 86 2.20 -13.71 4.46
CA GLY A 86 3.63 -13.84 4.18
C GLY A 86 3.89 -14.50 2.82
N CYS A 87 4.77 -13.92 2.02
CA CYS A 87 5.31 -14.58 0.83
C CYS A 87 6.59 -15.34 1.19
N ARG A 88 6.64 -16.65 0.93
CA ARG A 88 7.83 -17.48 1.21
C ARG A 88 9.08 -16.95 0.49
N HIS A 89 8.95 -16.57 -0.77
CA HIS A 89 10.05 -16.02 -1.57
C HIS A 89 10.61 -14.73 -0.96
N GLU A 90 9.74 -13.79 -0.56
CA GLU A 90 10.19 -12.55 0.09
C GLU A 90 10.83 -12.82 1.46
N ARG A 91 10.31 -13.79 2.23
CA ARG A 91 10.94 -14.22 3.49
C ARG A 91 12.35 -14.77 3.28
N GLU A 92 12.54 -15.62 2.27
CA GLU A 92 13.86 -16.19 1.93
C GLU A 92 14.82 -15.11 1.42
N LYS A 93 14.34 -14.14 0.64
CA LYS A 93 15.11 -12.98 0.20
C LYS A 93 15.58 -12.12 1.38
N VAL A 94 14.70 -11.81 2.32
CA VAL A 94 15.05 -11.07 3.55
C VAL A 94 16.02 -11.87 4.40
N ALA A 95 15.80 -13.18 4.58
CA ALA A 95 16.70 -14.04 5.36
C ALA A 95 18.12 -14.07 4.79
N ARG A 96 18.28 -14.19 3.46
CA ARG A 96 19.58 -14.14 2.78
C ARG A 96 20.28 -12.79 2.90
N LEU A 97 19.53 -11.69 2.93
CA LEU A 97 20.11 -10.37 3.16
C LEU A 97 20.61 -10.25 4.61
N LEU A 98 19.78 -10.65 5.57
CA LEU A 98 20.08 -10.53 7.00
C LEU A 98 21.24 -11.43 7.44
N SER A 99 21.50 -12.55 6.77
CA SER A 99 22.66 -13.40 7.06
C SER A 99 24.00 -12.72 6.78
N GLN A 100 24.02 -11.62 6.02
CA GLN A 100 25.23 -10.84 5.72
C GLN A 100 25.68 -9.97 6.91
N ALA A 101 24.78 -9.66 7.84
CA ALA A 101 25.05 -8.73 8.95
C ALA A 101 25.85 -9.35 10.11
N GLY A 102 26.06 -10.67 10.10
CA GLY A 102 26.63 -11.41 11.22
C GLY A 102 25.78 -11.31 12.49
N GLU A 103 26.41 -11.46 13.66
CA GLU A 103 25.75 -11.27 14.95
C GLU A 103 25.45 -9.79 15.22
N VAL A 104 24.17 -9.49 15.44
CA VAL A 104 23.65 -8.15 15.73
C VAL A 104 22.61 -8.24 16.84
N GLU A 105 22.57 -7.23 17.69
CA GLU A 105 21.63 -7.14 18.81
C GLU A 105 20.29 -6.52 18.36
N LEU A 106 20.34 -5.64 17.36
CA LEU A 106 19.16 -4.96 16.85
C LEU A 106 19.13 -4.92 15.32
N ARG A 107 17.94 -5.12 14.74
CA ARG A 107 17.67 -4.96 13.31
C ARG A 107 16.65 -3.85 13.12
N ILE A 108 16.99 -2.85 12.30
CA ILE A 108 16.15 -1.67 12.05
C ILE A 108 15.89 -1.57 10.56
N ALA A 109 14.62 -1.53 10.17
CA ALA A 109 14.22 -1.23 8.81
C ALA A 109 13.89 0.27 8.67
N ILE A 110 14.43 0.91 7.64
CA ILE A 110 14.18 2.33 7.33
C ILE A 110 13.59 2.41 5.93
N ASN A 111 12.43 3.05 5.79
CA ASN A 111 11.88 3.41 4.49
C ASN A 111 11.96 4.94 4.32
N PRO A 112 13.03 5.46 3.69
CA PRO A 112 13.26 6.89 3.64
C PRO A 112 12.43 7.61 2.56
N PHE A 113 11.77 6.87 1.67
CA PHE A 113 11.08 7.42 0.51
C PHE A 113 9.58 7.11 0.54
N THR A 114 8.81 8.03 0.01
CA THR A 114 7.36 7.97 -0.07
C THR A 114 6.89 8.10 -1.53
N ALA A 115 5.58 8.27 -1.72
CA ALA A 115 5.00 8.54 -3.02
C ALA A 115 5.26 9.98 -3.52
N SER A 116 5.69 10.90 -2.64
CA SER A 116 5.88 12.32 -2.94
C SER A 116 7.18 12.83 -2.34
N GLU A 117 7.97 13.57 -3.12
CA GLU A 117 9.34 13.97 -2.75
C GLU A 117 9.38 14.95 -1.57
N ASP A 118 8.34 15.76 -1.38
CA ASP A 118 8.17 16.68 -0.23
C ASP A 118 8.04 15.93 1.11
N LYS A 119 7.75 14.63 1.07
CA LYS A 119 7.60 13.77 2.25
C LYS A 119 8.75 12.76 2.38
N ASP A 120 9.73 12.80 1.49
CA ASP A 120 10.93 11.97 1.58
C ASP A 120 11.85 12.51 2.70
N PHE A 121 12.57 11.61 3.37
CA PHE A 121 13.72 12.03 4.17
C PHE A 121 14.83 12.50 3.24
N CYS A 122 15.44 13.65 3.55
CA CYS A 122 16.60 14.10 2.82
C CYS A 122 17.83 13.26 3.18
N ARG A 123 18.85 13.24 2.30
CA ARG A 123 20.08 12.47 2.51
C ARG A 123 20.73 12.74 3.87
N HIS A 124 20.78 14.00 4.30
CA HIS A 124 21.40 14.38 5.57
C HIS A 124 20.65 13.77 6.78
N GLN A 125 19.32 13.74 6.75
CA GLN A 125 18.51 13.11 7.80
C GLN A 125 18.78 11.60 7.88
N VAL A 126 18.81 10.92 6.74
CA VAL A 126 19.07 9.48 6.70
C VAL A 126 20.50 9.16 7.16
N ALA A 127 21.50 9.92 6.69
CA ALA A 127 22.89 9.75 7.09
C ALA A 127 23.08 9.93 8.61
N THR A 128 22.52 11.02 9.16
CA THR A 128 22.60 11.33 10.59
C THR A 128 21.94 10.23 11.43
N LEU A 129 20.80 9.71 10.99
CA LEU A 129 20.12 8.60 11.66
C LEU A 129 20.99 7.32 11.64
N VAL A 130 21.55 6.98 10.48
CA VAL A 130 22.42 5.81 10.31
C VAL A 130 23.67 5.92 11.18
N GLU A 131 24.34 7.08 11.20
CA GLU A 131 25.51 7.32 12.05
C GLU A 131 25.18 7.18 13.55
N ARG A 132 24.07 7.76 13.99
CA ARG A 132 23.63 7.64 15.40
C ARG A 132 23.31 6.21 15.80
N LEU A 133 22.70 5.43 14.91
CA LEU A 133 22.40 4.02 15.16
C LEU A 133 23.66 3.16 15.23
N HIS A 134 24.69 3.48 14.45
CA HIS A 134 25.98 2.79 14.51
C HIS A 134 26.86 3.22 15.69
N ALA A 135 26.61 4.41 16.26
CA ALA A 135 27.30 4.88 17.47
C ALA A 135 26.74 4.30 18.79
N LEU A 136 25.70 3.45 18.72
CA LEU A 136 25.15 2.77 19.89
C LEU A 136 26.17 1.77 20.47
N PRO A 137 26.11 1.46 21.78
CA PRO A 137 27.06 0.55 22.43
C PRO A 137 26.90 -0.93 22.02
N TYR A 138 26.02 -1.20 21.06
CA TYR A 138 25.69 -2.53 20.55
C TYR A 138 25.58 -2.53 19.03
N ARG A 139 25.77 -3.71 18.42
CA ARG A 139 25.77 -3.85 16.96
C ARG A 139 24.35 -3.78 16.39
N VAL A 140 24.12 -2.83 15.48
CA VAL A 140 22.85 -2.64 14.76
C VAL A 140 23.00 -3.01 13.28
N CYS A 141 22.06 -3.81 12.77
CA CYS A 141 21.87 -4.03 11.34
C CYS A 141 20.78 -3.09 10.83
N ILE A 142 21.14 -2.18 9.91
CA ILE A 142 20.20 -1.28 9.27
C ILE A 142 19.85 -1.83 7.88
N VAL A 143 18.55 -1.91 7.57
CA VAL A 143 18.02 -2.37 6.29
C VAL A 143 17.16 -1.27 5.66
N MET A 144 17.60 -0.76 4.52
CA MET A 144 16.84 0.21 3.73
C MET A 144 15.79 -0.51 2.86
N VAL A 145 14.58 0.01 2.90
CA VAL A 145 13.41 -0.46 2.15
C VAL A 145 12.96 0.68 1.23
N GLY A 146 12.69 0.40 -0.04
CA GLY A 146 12.30 1.41 -1.01
C GLY A 146 12.75 1.08 -2.42
N ARG A 147 12.72 2.08 -3.31
CA ARG A 147 13.21 1.91 -4.69
C ARG A 147 14.74 1.81 -4.67
N SER A 148 15.26 0.76 -5.31
CA SER A 148 16.69 0.45 -5.35
C SER A 148 17.52 1.64 -5.81
N GLU A 149 17.08 2.36 -6.85
CA GLU A 149 17.80 3.51 -7.42
C GLU A 149 17.89 4.67 -6.41
N LYS A 150 16.77 5.03 -5.78
CA LYS A 150 16.74 6.12 -4.78
C LYS A 150 17.62 5.78 -3.56
N ILE A 151 17.61 4.53 -3.11
CA ILE A 151 18.46 4.10 -1.99
C ILE A 151 19.94 4.19 -2.36
N ARG A 152 20.34 3.71 -3.55
CA ARG A 152 21.73 3.78 -4.01
C ARG A 152 22.23 5.23 -4.12
N GLN A 153 21.38 6.16 -4.51
CA GLN A 153 21.72 7.60 -4.58
C GLN A 153 22.08 8.21 -3.22
N LEU A 154 21.68 7.60 -2.09
CA LEU A 154 22.10 8.05 -0.77
C LEU A 154 23.60 7.83 -0.54
N GLY A 155 24.20 6.82 -1.18
CA GLY A 155 25.63 6.50 -1.01
C GLY A 155 26.00 6.21 0.44
N LEU A 156 25.21 5.36 1.11
CA LEU A 156 25.40 4.99 2.51
C LEU A 156 25.84 3.53 2.59
N ASP A 157 27.16 3.30 2.66
CA ASP A 157 27.74 1.95 2.67
C ASP A 157 27.46 1.17 3.98
N MET A 158 27.03 1.87 5.03
CA MET A 158 26.76 1.30 6.35
C MET A 158 25.33 0.71 6.49
N ALA A 159 24.56 0.59 5.41
CA ALA A 159 23.22 0.02 5.43
C ALA A 159 23.05 -1.04 4.33
N LEU A 160 22.42 -2.17 4.70
CA LEU A 160 21.94 -3.15 3.73
C LEU A 160 20.69 -2.59 3.04
N TYR A 161 20.35 -3.07 1.85
CA TYR A 161 19.09 -2.72 1.20
C TYR A 161 18.42 -3.93 0.55
N ILE A 162 17.09 -3.97 0.60
CA ILE A 162 16.31 -5.00 -0.08
C ILE A 162 16.05 -4.50 -1.50
N ALA A 163 16.61 -5.19 -2.50
CA ALA A 163 16.36 -4.87 -3.89
C ALA A 163 14.86 -4.89 -4.21
N ASP A 164 14.36 -3.82 -4.80
CA ASP A 164 13.01 -3.65 -5.31
C ASP A 164 11.91 -3.93 -4.27
N SER A 165 12.14 -3.54 -3.01
CA SER A 165 11.20 -3.76 -1.91
C SER A 165 10.02 -2.78 -1.89
N THR A 166 9.61 -2.30 -3.06
CA THR A 166 8.44 -1.45 -3.21
C THR A 166 7.25 -2.29 -3.63
N ILE A 167 6.07 -1.88 -3.17
CA ILE A 167 4.83 -2.37 -3.76
C ILE A 167 4.83 -1.91 -5.22
N LYS A 168 4.91 -2.86 -6.16
CA LYS A 168 4.63 -2.59 -7.57
C LYS A 168 3.15 -2.23 -7.69
N LEU A 169 2.83 -0.95 -7.49
CA LEU A 169 1.59 -0.39 -8.02
C LEU A 169 1.74 -0.52 -9.53
N ARG A 170 0.96 -1.42 -10.16
CA ARG A 170 0.88 -1.48 -11.63
C ARG A 170 0.54 -0.07 -12.12
N ARG A 171 1.53 0.63 -12.67
CA ARG A 171 1.29 1.89 -13.38
C ARG A 171 0.63 1.55 -14.71
N ARG A 172 -0.33 2.38 -15.13
CA ARG A 172 -1.15 2.26 -16.35
C ARG A 172 -0.36 2.24 -17.69
N SER A 173 0.96 2.11 -17.67
CA SER A 173 1.82 2.28 -18.83
C SER A 173 2.51 0.97 -19.26
N ASP A 174 1.82 -0.17 -19.17
CA ASP A 174 2.20 -1.36 -19.92
C ASP A 174 1.27 -1.45 -21.15
N PRO A 175 1.72 -1.04 -22.35
CA PRO A 175 0.91 -1.04 -23.57
C PRO A 175 0.79 -2.44 -24.20
N GLN A 176 1.11 -3.51 -23.48
CA GLN A 176 0.95 -4.89 -23.96
C GLN A 176 -0.11 -5.61 -23.14
N LEU A 177 -1.38 -5.28 -23.41
CA LEU A 177 -2.57 -6.15 -23.30
C LEU A 177 -3.80 -5.44 -23.88
#